data_AF-A0A7W0UI64-F1
#
_entry.id   AF-A0A7W0UI64-F1
#
_cell.length_a   1.000
_cell.length_b   1.000
_cell.length_c   1.000
_cell.angle_alpha   90.00
_cell.angle_beta   90.00
_cell.angle_gamma   90.00
#
_symmetry.space_group_name_H-M   'P 1'
#
loop_
_entity.id
_entity.type
_entity.pdbx_description
1 polymer ?
#
loop_
_entity_poly.entity_id
_entity_poly.type
_entity_poly.pdbx_seq_one_letter_code
_entity_poly.pdbx_strand_id
1 'polypeptide(L)'
;MEGFNYKRLDLARRRRGLTKGALAEAAGIKPRNLAAYEKHEYEPNALTLERLAAAVGFPKAFFFGADLDEPSEQGASFRSLSRMPARLRHQALGSGALAYALANWIDRHFDLPTPDVPEFPGLDPDTAASATREAWGLGERRIPNMVHLLEAHGVR
;
A
#
# COMPACT_ATOMS: atom_id res chain seq x y z
N MET A 1 -7.94 24.51 -1.82
CA MET A 1 -7.85 23.50 -2.90
C MET A 1 -6.46 22.94 -2.82
N GLU A 2 -6.32 21.63 -2.57
CA GLU A 2 -4.99 20.98 -2.61
C GLU A 2 -4.49 21.03 -4.06
N GLY A 3 -3.24 21.48 -4.25
CA GLY A 3 -2.57 21.52 -5.56
C GLY A 3 -2.27 20.11 -6.07
N PHE A 4 -1.74 20.01 -7.30
CA PHE A 4 -1.40 18.73 -7.88
C PHE A 4 -0.30 18.01 -7.08
N ASN A 5 -0.57 16.79 -6.65
CA ASN A 5 0.37 15.97 -5.88
C ASN A 5 1.26 15.12 -6.81
N TYR A 6 2.47 15.62 -7.06
CA TYR A 6 3.50 14.96 -7.86
C TYR A 6 4.01 13.63 -7.27
N LYS A 7 4.00 13.47 -5.93
CA LYS A 7 4.38 12.20 -5.29
C LYS A 7 3.37 11.11 -5.59
N ARG A 8 2.08 11.46 -5.65
CA ARG A 8 1.03 10.52 -6.08
C ARG A 8 1.14 10.14 -7.55
N LEU A 9 1.59 11.04 -8.43
CA LEU A 9 1.92 10.69 -9.82
C LEU A 9 3.08 9.67 -9.89
N ASP A 10 4.17 9.93 -9.17
CA ASP A 10 5.31 9.01 -9.10
C ASP A 10 4.90 7.64 -8.53
N LEU A 11 4.11 7.63 -7.45
CA LEU A 11 3.57 6.42 -6.85
C LEU A 11 2.72 5.62 -7.83
N ALA A 12 1.77 6.27 -8.51
CA ALA A 12 0.91 5.61 -9.50
C ALA A 12 1.74 5.01 -10.65
N ARG A 13 2.76 5.73 -11.13
CA ARG A 13 3.69 5.24 -12.15
C ARG A 13 4.44 4.00 -11.65
N ARG A 14 5.04 4.07 -10.46
CA ARG A 14 5.78 2.94 -9.84
C ARG A 14 4.88 1.74 -9.60
N ARG A 15 3.64 1.95 -9.16
CA ARG A 15 2.63 0.89 -8.96
C ARG A 15 2.29 0.15 -10.26
N ARG A 16 2.30 0.84 -11.40
CA ARG A 16 2.14 0.23 -12.73
C ARG A 16 3.46 -0.31 -13.30
N GLY A 17 4.58 -0.08 -12.63
CA GLY A 17 5.91 -0.52 -13.06
C GLY A 17 6.38 0.21 -14.31
N LEU A 18 5.85 1.39 -14.60
CA LEU A 18 6.20 2.16 -15.79
C LEU A 18 7.49 2.96 -15.53
N THR A 19 8.37 3.01 -16.53
CA THR A 19 9.44 4.01 -16.55
C THR A 19 8.86 5.38 -16.86
N LYS A 20 9.62 6.45 -16.60
CA LYS A 20 9.19 7.80 -17.01
C LYS A 20 8.95 7.88 -18.53
N GLY A 21 9.84 7.28 -19.33
CA GLY A 21 9.66 7.18 -20.77
C GLY A 21 8.37 6.47 -21.17
N ALA A 22 8.10 5.30 -20.58
CA ALA A 22 6.92 4.50 -20.90
C ALA A 22 5.61 5.21 -20.52
N LEU A 23 5.56 5.89 -19.37
CA LEU A 23 4.37 6.69 -19.02
C LEU A 23 4.21 7.90 -19.93
N ALA A 24 5.30 8.59 -20.26
CA ALA A 24 5.26 9.74 -21.16
C ALA A 24 4.74 9.34 -22.55
N GLU A 25 5.20 8.21 -23.08
CA GLU A 25 4.72 7.63 -24.34
C GLU A 25 3.24 7.25 -24.25
N ALA A 26 2.83 6.52 -23.22
CA ALA A 26 1.43 6.11 -23.02
C ALA A 26 0.48 7.31 -22.86
N ALA A 27 0.92 8.38 -22.20
CA ALA A 27 0.19 9.63 -22.07
C ALA A 27 0.41 10.59 -23.25
N GLY A 28 1.21 10.20 -24.26
CA GLY A 28 1.63 10.98 -25.43
C GLY A 28 2.10 12.40 -25.11
N ILE A 29 2.99 12.52 -24.13
CA ILE A 29 3.71 13.74 -23.76
C ILE A 29 5.22 13.54 -23.92
N LYS A 30 5.97 14.63 -23.92
CA LYS A 30 7.44 14.55 -23.95
C LYS A 30 7.97 14.01 -22.60
N PRO A 31 8.96 13.10 -22.58
CA PRO A 31 9.55 12.59 -21.34
C PRO A 31 10.07 13.68 -20.40
N ARG A 32 10.58 14.79 -20.96
CA ARG A 32 10.98 15.99 -20.20
C ARG A 32 9.83 16.55 -19.36
N ASN A 33 8.61 16.57 -19.89
CA ASN A 33 7.45 17.11 -19.17
C ASN A 33 7.11 16.22 -17.98
N LEU A 34 7.10 14.90 -18.17
CA LEU A 34 6.87 13.98 -17.06
C LEU A 34 7.93 14.12 -15.95
N ALA A 35 9.20 14.26 -16.34
CA ALA A 35 10.27 14.49 -15.38
C ALA A 35 10.09 15.80 -14.60
N ALA A 36 9.62 16.86 -15.25
CA ALA A 36 9.32 18.14 -14.62
C ALA A 36 8.11 18.07 -13.67
N TYR A 37 7.04 17.34 -14.05
CA TYR A 37 5.88 17.10 -13.19
C TYR A 37 6.28 16.38 -11.90
N GLU A 38 7.05 15.30 -12.00
CA GLU A 38 7.50 14.53 -10.82
C GLU A 38 8.51 15.28 -9.95
N LYS A 39 9.11 16.37 -10.46
CA LYS A 39 9.99 17.27 -9.71
C LYS A 39 9.26 18.49 -9.14
N HIS A 40 7.95 18.60 -9.35
CA HIS A 40 7.15 19.75 -8.96
C HIS A 40 7.63 21.07 -9.60
N GLU A 41 8.18 21.03 -10.82
CA GLU A 41 8.62 22.24 -11.52
C GLU A 41 7.42 23.04 -12.06
N TYR A 42 6.40 22.33 -12.57
CA TYR A 42 5.11 22.88 -12.99
C TYR A 42 4.05 21.77 -13.03
N GLU A 43 2.78 22.13 -13.19
CA GLU A 43 1.66 21.18 -13.19
C GLU A 43 1.19 20.80 -14.61
N PRO A 44 0.67 19.58 -14.80
CA PRO A 44 -0.01 19.22 -16.05
C PRO A 44 -1.33 20.00 -16.18
N ASN A 45 -1.64 20.47 -17.40
CA ASN A 45 -2.97 21.00 -17.67
C ASN A 45 -4.04 19.88 -17.62
N ALA A 46 -5.32 20.25 -17.59
CA ALA A 46 -6.43 19.32 -17.43
C ALA A 46 -6.41 18.15 -18.44
N LEU A 47 -6.16 18.44 -19.72
CA LEU A 47 -6.09 17.42 -20.77
C LEU A 47 -4.90 16.48 -20.58
N THR A 48 -3.75 17.00 -20.17
CA THR A 48 -2.55 16.19 -19.88
C THR A 48 -2.78 15.32 -18.66
N LEU A 49 -3.43 15.85 -17.62
CA LEU A 49 -3.78 15.10 -16.42
C LEU A 49 -4.74 13.95 -16.74
N GLU A 50 -5.73 14.16 -17.62
CA GLU A 50 -6.63 13.10 -18.07
C GLU A 50 -5.86 11.96 -18.76
N ARG A 51 -4.91 12.29 -19.64
CA ARG A 51 -4.09 11.30 -20.34
C ARG A 51 -3.17 10.54 -19.39
N LEU A 52 -2.57 11.23 -18.42
CA LEU A 52 -1.77 10.60 -17.36
C LEU A 52 -2.63 9.66 -16.51
N ALA A 53 -3.77 10.14 -16.02
CA ALA A 53 -4.71 9.37 -15.21
C ALA A 53 -5.18 8.09 -15.92
N ALA A 54 -5.53 8.19 -17.20
CA ALA A 54 -5.89 7.05 -18.03
C ALA A 54 -4.71 6.07 -18.21
N ALA A 55 -3.51 6.57 -18.50
CA ALA A 55 -2.32 5.74 -18.71
C ALA A 55 -1.91 4.95 -17.45
N VAL A 56 -2.06 5.53 -16.26
CA VAL A 56 -1.81 4.81 -15.01
C VAL A 56 -3.05 4.12 -14.44
N GLY A 57 -4.25 4.33 -14.99
CA GLY A 57 -5.51 3.77 -14.50
C GLY A 57 -5.84 4.17 -13.06
N PHE A 58 -5.71 5.46 -12.73
CA PHE A 58 -6.14 6.05 -11.45
C PHE A 58 -7.16 7.17 -11.71
N PRO A 59 -8.13 7.41 -10.80
CA PRO A 59 -9.04 8.53 -10.93
C PRO A 59 -8.28 9.85 -10.80
N LYS A 60 -8.70 10.91 -11.52
CA LYS A 60 -8.06 12.24 -11.44
C LYS A 60 -7.95 12.77 -10.01
N ALA A 61 -9.00 12.57 -9.21
CA ALA A 61 -9.04 12.96 -7.81
C ALA A 61 -7.92 12.35 -6.97
N PHE A 62 -7.35 11.21 -7.39
CA PHE A 62 -6.20 10.62 -6.72
C PHE A 62 -5.02 11.60 -6.68
N PHE A 63 -4.77 12.38 -7.74
CA PHE A 63 -3.62 13.28 -7.80
C PHE A 63 -3.80 14.59 -7.02
N PHE A 64 -4.90 14.75 -6.27
CA PHE A 64 -5.19 15.95 -5.49
C PHE A 64 -5.48 15.65 -4.02
N GLY A 65 -4.96 14.55 -3.49
CA GLY A 65 -5.02 14.28 -2.06
C GLY A 65 -3.65 14.38 -1.40
N ALA A 66 -3.66 14.34 -0.06
CA ALA A 66 -2.48 14.33 0.79
C ALA A 66 -1.44 13.25 0.41
N ASP A 67 -0.19 13.48 0.81
CA ASP A 67 0.86 12.48 0.66
C ASP A 67 0.46 11.14 1.29
N LEU A 68 0.88 10.05 0.65
CA LEU A 68 0.63 8.71 1.15
C LEU A 68 1.90 8.19 1.83
N ASP A 69 1.72 7.56 2.98
CA ASP A 69 2.77 6.79 3.60
C ASP A 69 3.10 5.58 2.75
N GLU A 70 4.39 5.30 2.59
CA GLU A 70 4.87 4.12 1.87
C GLU A 70 5.59 3.18 2.85
N PRO A 71 5.38 1.86 2.74
CA PRO A 71 6.17 0.91 3.51
C PRO A 71 7.65 1.06 3.18
N SER A 72 8.51 0.96 4.19
CA SER A 72 9.96 0.92 3.97
C SER A 72 10.36 -0.43 3.36
N GLU A 73 11.52 -0.45 2.71
CA GLU A 73 12.08 -1.70 2.16
C GLU A 73 12.34 -2.73 3.26
N GLN A 74 12.69 -2.28 4.48
CA GLN A 74 12.92 -3.12 5.64
C GLN A 74 11.62 -3.59 6.29
N GLY A 75 10.54 -2.81 6.18
CA GLY A 75 9.22 -3.15 6.69
C GLY A 75 8.45 -4.14 5.81
N ALA A 76 8.94 -4.42 4.60
CA ALA A 76 8.32 -5.38 3.69
C ALA A 76 9.10 -6.71 3.68
N SER A 77 8.45 -7.81 4.06
CA SER A 77 9.03 -9.15 3.96
C SER A 77 8.91 -9.68 2.53
N PHE A 78 10.01 -9.64 1.79
CA PHE A 78 10.09 -10.27 0.47
C PHE A 78 10.77 -11.65 0.59
N ARG A 79 10.09 -12.69 0.12
CA ARG A 79 10.62 -14.08 0.11
C ARG A 79 11.97 -14.24 -0.60
N SER A 80 12.32 -13.35 -1.54
CA SER A 80 13.63 -13.33 -2.20
C SER A 80 14.04 -11.91 -2.60
N LEU A 81 14.39 -11.10 -1.61
CA LEU A 81 14.86 -9.71 -1.81
C LEU A 81 16.02 -9.61 -2.80
N SER A 82 17.01 -10.50 -2.72
CA SER A 82 18.26 -10.41 -3.49
C SER A 82 18.11 -10.72 -4.99
N ARG A 83 17.03 -11.36 -5.42
CA ARG A 83 16.77 -11.71 -6.83
C ARG A 83 15.61 -10.93 -7.45
N MET A 84 14.94 -10.07 -6.67
CA MET A 84 13.76 -9.35 -7.14
C MET A 84 14.15 -8.11 -7.96
N PRO A 85 13.64 -7.95 -9.21
CA PRO A 85 13.89 -6.75 -9.98
C PRO A 85 13.36 -5.51 -9.26
N ALA A 86 14.11 -4.41 -9.31
CA ALA A 86 13.72 -3.14 -8.68
C ALA A 86 12.31 -2.68 -9.08
N ARG A 87 11.91 -2.90 -10.33
CA ARG A 87 10.55 -2.65 -10.81
C ARG A 87 9.48 -3.38 -9.98
N LEU A 88 9.65 -4.69 -9.77
CA LEU A 88 8.68 -5.50 -9.02
C LEU A 88 8.65 -5.08 -7.55
N ARG A 89 9.81 -4.74 -6.99
CA ARG A 89 9.93 -4.18 -5.65
C ARG A 89 9.14 -2.86 -5.51
N HIS A 90 9.33 -1.91 -6.42
CA HIS A 90 8.59 -0.64 -6.40
C HIS A 90 7.08 -0.83 -6.59
N GLN A 91 6.66 -1.80 -7.41
CA GLN A 91 5.24 -2.13 -7.57
C GLN A 91 4.63 -2.68 -6.28
N ALA A 92 5.37 -3.55 -5.57
CA ALA A 92 4.95 -4.10 -4.29
C ALA A 92 4.83 -3.02 -3.21
N LEU A 93 5.86 -2.17 -3.06
CA LEU A 93 5.82 -1.05 -2.10
C LEU A 93 4.68 -0.07 -2.42
N GLY A 94 4.48 0.25 -3.71
CA GLY A 94 3.36 1.09 -4.12
C GLY A 94 1.99 0.45 -3.87
N SER A 95 1.90 -0.88 -3.81
CA SER A 95 0.68 -1.57 -3.40
C SER A 95 0.44 -1.43 -1.90
N GLY A 96 1.50 -1.52 -1.09
CA GLY A 96 1.42 -1.28 0.36
C GLY A 96 1.02 0.15 0.70
N ALA A 97 1.50 1.15 -0.04
CA ALA A 97 1.07 2.54 0.14
C ALA A 97 -0.43 2.73 -0.06
N LEU A 98 -1.01 2.07 -1.07
CA LEU A 98 -2.45 2.09 -1.29
C LEU A 98 -3.21 1.30 -0.21
N ALA A 99 -2.62 0.22 0.31
CA ALA A 99 -3.19 -0.53 1.42
C ALA A 99 -3.23 0.32 2.70
N TYR A 100 -2.17 1.08 3.02
CA TYR A 100 -2.17 2.04 4.13
C TYR A 100 -3.21 3.14 3.93
N ALA A 101 -3.31 3.69 2.71
CA ALA A 101 -4.33 4.68 2.39
C ALA A 101 -5.76 4.14 2.60
N LEU A 102 -5.99 2.88 2.23
CA LEU A 102 -7.26 2.19 2.45
C LEU A 102 -7.50 1.92 3.93
N ALA A 103 -6.51 1.41 4.67
CA ALA A 103 -6.61 1.18 6.12
C ALA A 103 -6.97 2.46 6.86
N ASN A 104 -6.24 3.54 6.59
CA ASN A 104 -6.53 4.87 7.15
C ASN A 104 -7.92 5.38 6.77
N TRP A 105 -8.42 5.03 5.58
CA TRP A 105 -9.80 5.35 5.20
C TRP A 105 -10.80 4.52 6.01
N ILE A 106 -10.59 3.22 6.17
CA ILE A 106 -11.46 2.34 6.96
C ILE A 106 -11.50 2.83 8.41
N ASP A 107 -10.36 3.12 9.03
CA ASP A 107 -10.26 3.59 10.42
C ASP A 107 -11.03 4.89 10.69
N ARG A 108 -11.19 5.74 9.68
CA ARG A 108 -11.97 6.98 9.80
C ARG A 108 -13.48 6.80 9.62
N HIS A 109 -13.92 5.68 9.04
CA HIS A 109 -15.32 5.48 8.65
C HIS A 109 -16.00 4.31 9.38
N PHE A 110 -15.23 3.46 10.05
CA PHE A 110 -15.74 2.28 10.73
C PHE A 110 -15.13 2.14 12.12
N ASP A 111 -15.96 1.73 13.07
CA ASP A 111 -15.49 1.21 14.35
C ASP A 111 -15.03 -0.22 14.13
N LEU A 112 -13.80 -0.48 14.49
CA LEU A 112 -13.15 -1.76 14.24
C LEU A 112 -12.77 -2.43 15.56
N PRO A 113 -12.69 -3.77 15.60
CA PRO A 113 -12.29 -4.46 16.82
C PRO A 113 -10.91 -3.99 17.28
N THR A 114 -10.80 -3.66 18.57
CA THR A 114 -9.50 -3.47 19.21
C THR A 114 -8.76 -4.81 19.26
N PRO A 115 -7.42 -4.82 19.13
CA PRO A 115 -6.63 -6.04 19.28
C PRO A 115 -6.97 -6.75 20.60
N ASP A 116 -7.44 -7.99 20.50
CA ASP A 116 -7.80 -8.88 21.61
C ASP A 116 -6.92 -10.12 21.57
N VAL A 117 -5.62 -9.90 21.84
CA VAL A 117 -4.61 -10.96 21.91
C VAL A 117 -4.24 -11.18 23.38
N PRO A 118 -4.58 -12.33 23.97
CA PRO A 118 -4.23 -12.64 25.35
C PRO A 118 -2.70 -12.64 25.55
N GLU A 119 -2.26 -12.03 26.64
CA GLU A 119 -0.85 -12.03 27.05
C GLU A 119 -0.60 -13.06 28.16
N PHE A 120 0.43 -13.87 28.00
CA PHE A 120 0.79 -14.93 28.95
C PHE A 120 2.26 -14.84 29.37
N PRO A 121 2.64 -13.83 30.18
CA PRO A 121 4.01 -13.68 30.63
C PRO A 121 4.45 -14.88 31.48
N GLY A 122 5.65 -15.39 31.22
CA GLY A 122 6.24 -16.50 31.96
C GLY A 122 5.79 -17.90 31.52
N LEU A 123 4.86 -18.01 30.57
CA LEU A 123 4.58 -19.28 29.90
C LEU A 123 5.57 -19.51 28.75
N ASP A 124 5.89 -20.77 28.50
CA ASP A 124 6.60 -21.15 27.29
C ASP A 124 5.68 -20.98 26.05
N PRO A 125 6.26 -20.85 24.84
CA PRO A 125 5.48 -20.59 23.64
C PRO A 125 4.38 -21.62 23.33
N ASP A 126 4.60 -22.90 23.63
CA ASP A 126 3.64 -23.96 23.32
C ASP A 126 2.45 -23.92 24.28
N THR A 127 2.71 -23.70 25.57
CA THR A 127 1.67 -23.51 26.58
C THR A 127 0.88 -22.23 26.33
N ALA A 128 1.55 -21.13 26.00
CA ALA A 128 0.88 -19.86 25.66
C ALA A 128 -0.02 -20.02 24.41
N ALA A 129 0.45 -20.69 23.36
CA ALA A 129 -0.34 -20.95 22.18
C ALA A 129 -1.60 -21.78 22.48
N SER A 130 -1.48 -22.79 23.34
CA SER A 130 -2.62 -23.62 23.76
C SER A 130 -3.64 -22.79 24.56
N ALA A 131 -3.18 -21.94 25.48
CA ALA A 131 -4.04 -21.04 26.24
C ALA A 131 -4.74 -19.99 25.35
N THR A 132 -4.05 -19.45 24.33
CA THR A 132 -4.68 -18.56 23.34
C THR A 132 -5.78 -19.28 22.57
N ARG A 133 -5.57 -20.55 22.17
CA ARG A 133 -6.59 -21.33 21.45
C ARG A 133 -7.84 -21.57 22.30
N GLU A 134 -7.65 -21.82 23.60
CA GLU A 134 -8.76 -21.96 24.55
C GLU A 134 -9.52 -20.64 24.71
N ALA A 135 -8.81 -19.54 24.96
CA ALA A 135 -9.40 -18.20 25.09
C ALA A 135 -10.21 -17.78 23.86
N TRP A 136 -9.74 -18.15 22.66
CA TRP A 136 -10.42 -17.87 21.38
C TRP A 136 -11.39 -18.97 20.92
N GLY A 137 -11.57 -20.04 21.70
CA GLY A 137 -12.52 -21.12 21.38
C GLY A 137 -12.21 -21.91 20.10
N LEU A 138 -10.92 -22.04 19.73
CA LEU A 138 -10.50 -22.64 18.46
C LEU A 138 -10.45 -24.17 18.47
N GLY A 139 -10.56 -24.80 19.65
CA GLY A 139 -10.39 -26.24 19.85
C GLY A 139 -8.98 -26.71 19.44
N GLU A 140 -8.86 -27.93 18.91
CA GLU A 140 -7.57 -28.56 18.54
C GLU A 140 -7.31 -28.68 17.03
N ARG A 141 -8.28 -28.24 16.20
CA ARG A 141 -8.18 -28.38 14.74
C ARG A 141 -7.25 -27.33 14.14
N ARG A 142 -6.64 -27.65 12.99
CA ARG A 142 -5.85 -26.69 12.21
C ARG A 142 -6.63 -25.40 11.96
N ILE A 143 -5.93 -24.27 12.05
CA ILE A 143 -6.50 -22.96 11.68
C ILE A 143 -6.37 -22.83 10.15
N PRO A 144 -7.49 -22.78 9.40
CA PRO A 144 -7.44 -22.78 7.94
C PRO A 144 -6.88 -21.47 7.38
N ASN A 145 -7.11 -20.35 8.07
CA ASN A 145 -6.63 -19.03 7.69
C ASN A 145 -6.26 -18.24 8.94
N MET A 146 -4.95 -18.12 9.19
CA MET A 146 -4.44 -17.39 10.36
C MET A 146 -4.69 -15.88 10.25
N VAL A 147 -4.68 -15.31 9.04
CA VAL A 147 -4.86 -13.86 8.83
C VAL A 147 -6.27 -13.45 9.23
N HIS A 148 -7.30 -14.13 8.73
CA HIS A 148 -8.69 -13.80 9.07
C HIS A 148 -8.99 -14.00 10.56
N LEU A 149 -8.39 -15.02 11.18
CA LEU A 149 -8.52 -15.23 12.62
C LEU A 149 -7.96 -14.03 13.38
N LEU A 150 -6.73 -13.62 13.07
CA LEU A 150 -6.07 -12.49 13.69
C LEU A 150 -6.85 -11.18 13.47
N GLU A 151 -7.35 -10.94 12.25
CA GLU A 151 -8.18 -9.77 11.93
C GLU A 151 -9.52 -9.76 12.70
N ALA A 152 -10.14 -10.93 12.91
CA ALA A 152 -11.36 -11.05 13.72
C ALA A 152 -11.12 -10.72 15.20
N HIS A 153 -9.89 -10.91 15.68
CA HIS A 153 -9.41 -10.47 16.99
C HIS A 153 -8.68 -9.11 16.94
N GLY A 154 -8.90 -8.30 15.90
CA GLY A 154 -8.43 -6.92 15.82
C GLY A 154 -6.95 -6.71 15.48
N VAL A 155 -6.20 -7.77 15.14
CA VAL A 155 -4.77 -7.69 14.76
C VAL A 155 -4.61 -7.25 13.30
N ARG A 156 -3.60 -6.41 13.01
CA ARG A 156 -3.36 -5.77 11.70
C ARG A 156 -1.88 -5.58 11.41
#